data_AF-A0A967GKJ1-F1
#
_entry.id   AF-A0A967GKJ1-F1
#
_cell.length_a   1.000
_cell.length_b   1.000
_cell.length_c   1.000
_cell.angle_alpha   90.00
_cell.angle_beta   90.00
_cell.angle_gamma   90.00
#
_symmetry.space_group_name_H-M   'P 1'
#
loop_
_entity.id
_entity.type
_entity.pdbx_description
1 polymer ?
#
loop_
_entity_poly.entity_id
_entity_poly.type
_entity_poly.pdbx_seq_one_letter_code
_entity_poly.pdbx_strand_id
1 'polypeptide(L)'
;MDHIDRAYLRKRGITFADAAGCNANAVAEYVAAALLHLAASDRLTLPGARLGIVGLGNVGRRVARMAGALGLRCVVNDPPRARSTAEPLYRPLDEVLACDVVTLHVPLER
;
A
#
# COMPACT_ATOMS: atom_id res chain seq x y z
N MET A 1 -12.78 -1.62 9.51
CA MET A 1 -13.53 -0.84 10.53
C MET A 1 -14.74 -1.68 10.91
N ASP A 2 -14.45 -2.91 11.35
CA ASP A 2 -15.37 -4.03 11.12
C ASP A 2 -16.19 -4.38 12.36
N HIS A 3 -15.94 -3.64 13.44
CA HIS A 3 -16.55 -3.81 14.76
C HIS A 3 -17.60 -2.72 15.09
N ILE A 4 -17.88 -1.80 14.15
CA ILE A 4 -18.86 -0.72 14.35
C ILE A 4 -20.00 -0.84 13.33
N ASP A 5 -21.25 -0.90 13.83
CA ASP A 5 -22.44 -0.89 12.99
C ASP A 5 -22.75 0.52 12.48
N ARG A 6 -22.16 0.86 11.34
CA ARG A 6 -22.35 2.16 10.68
C ARG A 6 -23.78 2.34 10.16
N ALA A 7 -24.49 1.26 9.85
CA ALA A 7 -25.87 1.34 9.37
C ALA A 7 -26.80 1.78 10.50
N TYR A 8 -26.60 1.22 11.70
CA TYR A 8 -27.30 1.65 12.91
C TYR A 8 -27.03 3.12 13.24
N LEU A 9 -25.76 3.54 13.28
CA LEU A 9 -25.40 4.93 13.58
C LEU A 9 -26.06 5.90 12.61
N ARG A 10 -26.00 5.61 11.31
CA ARG A 10 -26.68 6.40 10.27
C ARG A 10 -28.19 6.44 10.46
N LYS A 11 -28.83 5.30 10.75
CA LYS A 11 -30.28 5.22 11.00
C LYS A 11 -30.72 6.06 12.20
N ARG A 12 -29.85 6.23 13.20
CA ARG A 12 -30.10 7.02 14.41
C ARG A 12 -29.66 8.48 14.31
N GLY A 13 -29.11 8.91 13.17
CA GLY A 13 -28.57 10.27 13.02
C GLY A 13 -27.33 10.54 13.88
N ILE A 14 -26.60 9.49 14.28
CA ILE A 14 -25.38 9.63 15.07
C ILE A 14 -24.20 9.78 14.12
N THR A 15 -23.54 10.94 14.17
CA THR A 15 -22.33 11.20 13.38
C THR A 15 -21.21 10.28 13.83
N PHE A 16 -20.52 9.68 12.86
CA PHE A 16 -19.40 8.78 13.08
C PHE A 16 -18.16 9.29 12.32
N ALA A 17 -17.00 9.22 12.96
CA ALA A 17 -15.71 9.52 12.37
C ALA A 17 -14.69 8.44 12.75
N ASP A 18 -13.78 8.12 11.84
CA ASP A 18 -12.64 7.24 12.10
C ASP A 18 -11.31 7.95 11.84
N ALA A 19 -10.23 7.32 12.30
CA ALA A 19 -8.87 7.81 12.12
C ALA A 19 -8.18 7.06 10.97
N ALA A 20 -8.81 7.04 9.79
CA ALA A 20 -8.31 6.28 8.64
C ALA A 20 -6.86 6.64 8.30
N GLY A 21 -5.96 5.65 8.41
CA GLY A 21 -4.53 5.83 8.12
C GLY A 21 -3.69 6.40 9.26
N CYS A 22 -4.22 6.49 10.48
CA CYS A 22 -3.47 6.97 11.67
C CYS A 22 -2.17 6.19 11.93
N ASN A 23 -2.14 4.90 11.58
CA ASN A 23 -0.97 4.03 11.73
C ASN A 23 -0.20 3.82 10.42
N ALA A 24 -0.57 4.51 9.33
CA ALA A 24 -0.03 4.20 8.01
C ALA A 24 1.46 4.59 7.86
N ASN A 25 1.93 5.60 8.61
CA ASN A 25 3.36 5.94 8.64
C ASN A 25 4.19 4.83 9.28
N ALA A 26 3.73 4.26 10.40
CA ALA A 26 4.47 3.20 11.10
C ALA A 26 4.70 1.97 10.20
N VAL A 27 3.68 1.57 9.43
CA VAL A 27 3.82 0.47 8.47
C VAL A 27 4.78 0.85 7.33
N ALA A 28 4.75 2.09 6.85
CA ALA A 28 5.66 2.53 5.80
C ALA A 28 7.13 2.53 6.25
N GLU A 29 7.39 2.98 7.49
CA GLU A 29 8.72 2.94 8.11
C GLU A 29 9.20 1.51 8.33
N TYR A 30 8.31 0.60 8.75
CA TYR A 30 8.61 -0.83 8.85
C TYR A 30 9.05 -1.42 7.50
N VAL A 31 8.31 -1.14 6.42
CA VAL A 31 8.67 -1.64 5.08
C VAL A 31 10.00 -1.03 4.62
N ALA A 32 10.23 0.26 4.86
CA ALA A 32 11.50 0.92 4.52
C ALA A 32 12.68 0.29 5.29
N ALA A 33 12.50 0.01 6.58
CA ALA A 33 13.51 -0.66 7.39
C ALA A 33 13.79 -2.08 6.88
N ALA A 34 12.77 -2.82 6.46
CA ALA A 34 12.95 -4.15 5.87
C ALA A 34 13.73 -4.09 4.54
N LEU A 35 13.42 -3.14 3.67
CA LEU A 35 14.17 -2.92 2.42
C LEU A 35 15.64 -2.58 2.68
N LEU A 36 15.90 -1.67 3.63
CA LEU A 36 17.26 -1.31 4.03
C LEU A 36 18.01 -2.48 4.66
N HIS A 37 17.33 -3.32 5.44
CA HIS A 37 17.92 -4.53 6.00
C HIS A 37 18.32 -5.54 4.91
N LEU A 38 17.45 -5.75 3.91
CA LEU A 38 17.78 -6.60 2.76
C LEU A 38 18.99 -6.05 2.00
N ALA A 39 19.06 -4.74 1.79
CA ALA A 39 20.20 -4.10 1.15
C ALA A 39 21.49 -4.21 1.96
N ALA A 40 21.43 -4.01 3.28
CA ALA A 40 22.57 -4.19 4.18
C ALA A 40 23.07 -5.65 4.25
N SER A 41 22.24 -6.62 3.86
CA SER A 41 22.58 -8.04 3.77
C SER A 41 22.95 -8.51 2.35
N ASP A 42 23.17 -7.57 1.43
CA ASP A 42 23.48 -7.82 0.00
C ASP A 42 22.42 -8.66 -0.74
N ARG A 43 21.19 -8.73 -0.22
CA ARG A 43 20.06 -9.46 -0.82
C ARG A 43 19.24 -8.63 -1.80
N LEU A 44 19.44 -7.31 -1.81
CA LEU A 44 18.70 -6.38 -2.65
C LEU A 44 19.53 -5.13 -2.95
N THR A 45 19.72 -4.80 -4.22
CA THR A 45 20.27 -3.50 -4.62
C THR A 45 19.12 -2.50 -4.77
N LEU A 46 19.01 -1.50 -3.89
CA LEU A 46 17.85 -0.59 -3.90
C LEU A 46 17.71 0.25 -5.17
N PRO A 47 18.76 0.94 -5.68
CA PRO A 47 18.60 1.79 -6.85
C PRO A 47 18.15 0.99 -8.07
N GLY A 48 16.98 1.33 -8.60
CA GLY A 48 16.40 0.69 -9.78
C GLY A 48 15.64 -0.61 -9.52
N ALA A 49 15.76 -1.24 -8.34
CA ALA A 49 14.96 -2.41 -7.98
C ALA A 49 13.47 -2.10 -8.06
N ARG A 50 12.70 -3.09 -8.50
CA ARG A 50 11.25 -3.01 -8.68
C ARG A 50 10.55 -3.44 -7.41
N LEU A 51 9.74 -2.54 -6.85
CA LEU A 51 8.84 -2.84 -5.75
C LEU A 51 7.41 -2.95 -6.26
N GLY A 52 6.87 -4.16 -6.22
CA GLY A 52 5.48 -4.45 -6.48
C GLY A 52 4.61 -4.09 -5.27
N ILE A 53 3.62 -3.21 -5.44
CA ILE A 53 2.71 -2.77 -4.38
C ILE A 53 1.29 -3.18 -4.75
N VAL A 54 0.70 -4.10 -3.98
CA VAL A 54 -0.71 -4.48 -4.12
C VAL A 54 -1.54 -3.71 -3.09
N GLY A 55 -2.42 -2.83 -3.55
CA GLY A 55 -3.22 -1.91 -2.75
C GLY A 55 -2.54 -0.56 -2.54
N LEU A 56 -3.05 0.49 -3.19
CA LEU A 56 -2.53 1.87 -3.10
C LEU A 56 -3.43 2.76 -2.24
N GLY A 57 -3.79 2.25 -1.05
CA GLY A 57 -4.53 2.95 0.00
C GLY A 57 -3.66 3.87 0.86
N ASN A 58 -4.07 4.10 2.13
CA ASN A 58 -3.33 4.97 3.05
C ASN A 58 -1.89 4.51 3.30
N VAL A 59 -1.68 3.19 3.45
CA VAL A 59 -0.36 2.58 3.66
C VAL A 59 0.42 2.53 2.34
N GLY A 60 -0.15 1.92 1.29
CA GLY A 60 0.55 1.72 0.01
C GLY A 60 1.11 3.00 -0.60
N ARG A 61 0.39 4.14 -0.49
CA ARG A 61 0.90 5.45 -0.95
C ARG A 61 2.14 5.91 -0.19
N ARG A 62 2.20 5.68 1.12
CA ARG A 62 3.34 6.07 1.96
C ARG A 62 4.55 5.18 1.71
N VAL A 63 4.30 3.88 1.53
CA VAL A 63 5.32 2.91 1.11
C VAL A 63 5.90 3.29 -0.24
N ALA A 64 5.06 3.56 -1.24
CA ALA A 64 5.51 4.00 -2.57
C ALA A 64 6.40 5.26 -2.50
N ARG A 65 5.99 6.24 -1.68
CA ARG A 65 6.77 7.47 -1.46
C ARG A 65 8.14 7.19 -0.84
N MET A 66 8.22 6.39 0.22
CA MET A 66 9.48 6.05 0.88
C MET A 66 10.37 5.19 -0.01
N ALA A 67 9.81 4.19 -0.68
CA ALA A 67 10.55 3.34 -1.61
C ALA A 67 11.12 4.14 -2.80
N GLY A 68 10.34 5.08 -3.35
CA GLY A 68 10.83 5.99 -4.38
C GLY A 68 11.98 6.88 -3.89
N ALA A 69 11.92 7.36 -2.66
CA ALA A 69 13.03 8.12 -2.05
C ALA A 69 14.29 7.27 -1.81
N LEU A 70 14.14 5.95 -1.64
CA LEU A 70 15.23 4.97 -1.57
C LEU A 70 15.75 4.54 -2.97
N GLY A 71 15.18 5.07 -4.05
CA GLY A 71 15.61 4.78 -5.42
C GLY A 71 14.94 3.58 -6.09
N LEU A 72 13.93 2.97 -5.45
CA LEU A 72 13.18 1.86 -6.05
C LEU A 72 12.15 2.36 -7.07
N ARG A 73 11.85 1.52 -8.06
CA ARG A 73 10.77 1.74 -9.03
C ARG A 73 9.51 1.01 -8.57
N CYS A 74 8.48 1.77 -8.20
CA CYS A 74 7.23 1.19 -7.75
C CYS A 74 6.35 0.76 -8.93
N VAL A 75 5.84 -0.47 -8.88
CA VAL A 75 4.83 -1.01 -9.81
C VAL A 75 3.58 -1.30 -8.99
N VAL A 76 2.45 -0.68 -9.32
CA VAL A 76 1.28 -0.65 -8.44
C VAL A 76 0.13 -1.44 -9.04
N ASN A 77 -0.52 -2.27 -8.23
CA ASN A 77 -1.79 -2.90 -8.55
C ASN A 77 -2.86 -2.44 -7.55
N ASP A 78 -3.96 -1.86 -8.04
CA ASP A 78 -5.15 -1.51 -7.24
C ASP A 78 -6.38 -1.46 -8.16
N PRO A 79 -7.01 -2.61 -8.46
CA PRO A 79 -8.12 -2.67 -9.41
C PRO A 79 -9.33 -1.78 -9.03
N PRO A 80 -9.76 -1.68 -7.76
CA PRO A 80 -10.80 -0.74 -7.35
C PRO A 80 -10.45 0.71 -7.70
N ARG A 81 -9.22 1.15 -7.39
CA ARG A 81 -8.82 2.53 -7.69
C ARG A 81 -8.62 2.77 -9.19
N ALA A 82 -8.02 1.81 -9.91
CA ALA A 82 -7.83 1.88 -11.37
C ALA A 82 -9.16 2.13 -12.11
N ARG A 83 -10.23 1.43 -11.70
CA ARG A 83 -11.59 1.64 -12.25
C ARG A 83 -12.17 3.01 -11.91
N SER A 84 -11.81 3.57 -10.76
CA SER A 84 -12.36 4.85 -10.28
C SER A 84 -11.63 6.09 -10.82
N THR A 85 -10.32 6.02 -11.08
CA THR A 85 -9.52 7.20 -11.45
C THR A 85 -9.01 7.22 -12.89
N ALA A 86 -9.06 6.08 -13.61
CA ALA A 86 -8.54 5.92 -14.96
C ALA A 86 -7.06 6.37 -15.15
N GLU A 87 -6.29 6.40 -14.07
CA GLU A 87 -4.86 6.73 -14.13
C GLU A 87 -4.05 5.58 -14.75
N PRO A 88 -3.07 5.87 -15.61
CA PRO A 88 -2.20 4.85 -16.23
C PRO A 88 -1.18 4.22 -15.25
N LEU A 89 -1.23 4.62 -13.98
CA LEU A 89 -0.33 4.16 -12.92
C LEU A 89 -0.49 2.66 -12.60
N TYR A 90 -1.71 2.15 -12.69
CA TYR A 90 -2.02 0.80 -12.21
C TYR A 90 -1.70 -0.26 -13.26
N ARG A 91 -1.01 -1.31 -12.83
CA ARG A 91 -0.61 -2.46 -13.64
C ARG A 91 -1.40 -3.73 -13.25
N PRO A 92 -1.55 -4.68 -14.17
CA PRO A 92 -2.02 -6.03 -13.89
C PRO A 92 -1.25 -6.71 -12.75
N LEU A 93 -1.89 -7.66 -12.06
CA LEU A 93 -1.32 -8.30 -10.86
C LEU A 93 -0.08 -9.14 -11.19
N ASP A 94 -0.09 -9.84 -12.31
CA ASP A 94 1.04 -10.60 -12.86
C ASP A 94 2.29 -9.74 -13.04
N GLU A 95 2.14 -8.49 -13.52
CA GLU A 95 3.28 -7.56 -13.63
C GLU A 95 3.85 -7.13 -12.27
N VAL A 96 2.98 -6.99 -11.27
CA VAL A 96 3.39 -6.67 -9.90
C VAL A 96 4.08 -7.86 -9.24
N LEU A 97 3.58 -9.07 -9.45
CA LEU A 97 4.18 -10.30 -8.92
C LEU A 97 5.55 -10.63 -9.54
N ALA A 98 5.86 -10.07 -10.72
CA ALA A 98 7.16 -10.19 -11.38
C ALA A 98 8.22 -9.17 -10.87
N CYS A 99 7.95 -8.42 -9.80
CA CYS A 99 8.91 -7.47 -9.21
C CYS A 99 9.89 -8.17 -8.25
N ASP A 100 11.02 -7.52 -7.97
CA ASP A 100 12.08 -8.04 -7.08
C ASP A 100 11.58 -8.22 -5.63
N VAL A 101 10.69 -7.32 -5.20
CA VAL A 101 10.01 -7.37 -3.90
C VAL A 101 8.53 -7.10 -4.12
N VAL A 102 7.67 -7.80 -3.38
CA VAL A 102 6.21 -7.58 -3.38
C VAL A 102 5.74 -7.26 -1.97
N THR A 103 4.90 -6.23 -1.83
CA THR A 103 4.26 -5.85 -0.57
C THR A 103 2.75 -5.72 -0.72
N LEU A 104 2.01 -6.20 0.27
CA LEU A 104 0.56 -6.28 0.27
C LEU A 104 -0.02 -5.29 1.28
N HIS A 105 -0.87 -4.38 0.82
CA HIS A 105 -1.55 -3.35 1.60
C HIS A 105 -3.04 -3.31 1.28
N VAL A 106 -3.65 -4.49 1.25
CA VAL A 106 -5.06 -4.71 0.95
C VAL A 106 -5.83 -5.09 2.22
N PRO A 107 -7.13 -4.74 2.31
CA PRO A 107 -8.00 -5.35 3.30
C PRO A 107 -8.18 -6.85 2.99
N LEU A 108 -8.56 -7.62 4.01
CA LEU A 108 -9.04 -8.98 3.82
C LEU A 108 -10.54 -8.94 3.51
N GLU A 109 -10.91 -9.28 2.28
CA GLU A 109 -12.29 -9.46 1.85
C GLU A 109 -12.64 -10.95 1.85
N ARG A 110 -13.85 -11.32 2.30
CA ARG A 110 -14.37 -12.70 2.32
C ARG A 110 -15.49 -12.85 1.30
#